data_AF-A0A7Z9YC76-F1
#
_entry.id   AF-A0A7Z9YC76-F1
#
_cell.length_a   1.000
_cell.length_b   1.000
_cell.length_c   1.000
_cell.angle_alpha   90.00
_cell.angle_beta   90.00
_cell.angle_gamma   90.00
#
_symmetry.space_group_name_H-M   'P 1'
#
loop_
_entity.id
_entity.type
_entity.pdbx_description
1 polymer ?
#
loop_
_entity_poly.entity_id
_entity_poly.type
_entity_poly.pdbx_seq_one_letter_code
_entity_poly.pdbx_strand_id
1 'polypeptide(L)'
;MISFRALILGVLFAVLICFVVSYAELVITYIQIGFLQLPPAVIGLFFFIIVLNRLAGRLNRRLSLSQQELMVIYCMMLLASMISSRGLMEKLIPALIAVNYYANESNEWAEIFFKNMKPHLVPFDVTKGGSQPIAVSFYENIDPNQPIPWREWVPPLLTWGVVVVLIFFGFLCLASILRRQWVDNEKLTFPLVQLP
;
A
#
# COMPACT_ATOMS: atom_id res chain seq x y z
N MET A 1 -17.79 -10.34 -17.04
CA MET A 1 -18.37 -9.20 -16.29
C MET A 1 -17.82 -9.26 -14.88
N ILE A 2 -17.40 -8.13 -14.30
CA ILE A 2 -16.83 -8.12 -12.94
C ILE A 2 -17.97 -8.37 -11.95
N SER A 3 -17.85 -9.41 -11.12
CA SER A 3 -18.84 -9.74 -10.10
C SER A 3 -18.58 -8.93 -8.83
N PHE A 4 -19.66 -8.44 -8.20
CA PHE A 4 -19.58 -7.71 -6.93
C PHE A 4 -18.95 -8.55 -5.81
N ARG A 5 -19.12 -9.88 -5.85
CA ARG A 5 -18.52 -10.80 -4.89
C ARG A 5 -16.99 -10.82 -5.00
N ALA A 6 -16.47 -10.79 -6.22
CA ALA A 6 -15.03 -10.75 -6.46
C ALA A 6 -14.40 -9.43 -5.98
N LEU A 7 -15.13 -8.31 -6.09
CA LEU A 7 -14.68 -7.04 -5.54
C LEU A 7 -14.60 -7.08 -4.01
N ILE A 8 -15.62 -7.61 -3.33
CA ILE A 8 -15.60 -7.75 -1.86
C ILE A 8 -14.44 -8.64 -1.42
N LEU A 9 -14.30 -9.83 -2.01
CA LEU A 9 -13.21 -10.74 -1.70
C LEU A 9 -11.85 -10.12 -2.03
N GLY A 10 -11.75 -9.42 -3.15
CA GLY A 10 -10.56 -8.70 -3.56
C GLY A 10 -10.14 -7.64 -2.54
N VAL A 11 -11.08 -6.84 -2.03
CA VAL A 11 -10.81 -5.87 -0.95
C VAL A 11 -10.36 -6.58 0.33
N LEU A 12 -11.05 -7.65 0.73
CA LEU A 12 -10.70 -8.41 1.93
C LEU A 12 -9.28 -8.98 1.85
N PHE A 13 -8.93 -9.62 0.73
CA PHE A 13 -7.60 -10.16 0.52
C PHE A 13 -6.55 -9.07 0.31
N ALA A 14 -6.91 -7.91 -0.25
CA ALA A 14 -6.03 -6.74 -0.33
C ALA A 14 -5.70 -6.18 1.07
N VAL A 15 -6.67 -6.10 1.98
CA VAL A 15 -6.41 -5.70 3.38
C VAL A 15 -5.51 -6.73 4.07
N LEU A 16 -5.78 -8.02 3.87
CA LEU A 16 -4.97 -9.09 4.43
C LEU A 16 -3.53 -9.05 3.92
N ILE A 17 -3.32 -8.86 2.61
CA ILE A 17 -1.96 -8.82 2.05
C ILE A 17 -1.20 -7.59 2.54
N CYS A 18 -1.86 -6.43 2.62
CA CYS A 18 -1.25 -5.24 3.22
C CYS A 18 -0.78 -5.55 4.64
N PHE A 19 -1.64 -6.11 5.49
CA PHE A 19 -1.26 -6.47 6.87
C PHE A 19 -0.07 -7.42 6.93
N VAL A 20 -0.10 -8.50 6.13
CA VAL A 20 0.98 -9.51 6.10
C VAL A 20 2.31 -8.88 5.64
N VAL A 21 2.28 -8.09 4.57
CA VAL A 21 3.48 -7.43 4.02
C VAL A 21 4.03 -6.40 5.01
N SER A 22 3.17 -5.54 5.54
CA SER A 22 3.53 -4.53 6.54
C SER A 22 4.14 -5.17 7.79
N TYR A 23 3.56 -6.25 8.29
CA TYR A 23 4.08 -6.95 9.47
C TYR A 23 5.44 -7.59 9.18
N ALA A 24 5.58 -8.27 8.05
CA ALA A 24 6.86 -8.90 7.70
C ALA A 24 7.98 -7.87 7.48
N GLU A 25 7.69 -6.76 6.82
CA GLU A 25 8.71 -5.77 6.45
C GLU A 25 9.01 -4.79 7.59
N LEU A 26 8.00 -4.31 8.32
CA LEU A 26 8.18 -3.30 9.37
C LEU A 26 8.43 -3.88 10.76
N VAL A 27 7.90 -5.07 11.07
CA VAL A 27 8.04 -5.68 12.40
C VAL A 27 9.12 -6.76 12.39
N ILE A 28 9.05 -7.69 11.43
CA ILE A 28 10.04 -8.78 11.36
C ILE A 28 11.36 -8.28 10.77
N THR A 29 11.35 -7.32 9.84
CA THR A 29 12.52 -6.64 9.22
C THR A 29 13.47 -7.50 8.37
N TYR A 30 13.47 -8.83 8.53
CA TYR A 30 14.37 -9.75 7.80
C TYR A 30 13.83 -10.22 6.44
N ILE A 31 12.53 -10.02 6.16
CA ILE A 31 11.84 -10.67 5.05
C ILE A 31 11.20 -9.61 4.13
N GLN A 32 11.62 -9.56 2.87
CA GLN A 32 11.07 -8.66 1.84
C GLN A 32 10.12 -9.41 0.90
N ILE A 33 8.87 -9.56 1.33
CA ILE A 33 7.87 -10.39 0.63
C ILE A 33 6.94 -9.60 -0.30
N GLY A 34 6.92 -8.26 -0.22
CA GLY A 34 6.07 -7.40 -1.04
C GLY A 34 6.79 -6.73 -2.22
N PHE A 35 8.12 -6.77 -2.27
CA PHE A 35 8.92 -5.92 -3.16
C PHE A 35 9.03 -6.41 -4.63
N LEU A 36 8.91 -7.72 -4.88
CA LEU A 36 9.14 -8.30 -6.20
C LEU A 36 7.92 -8.11 -7.13
N GLN A 37 8.12 -8.14 -8.46
CA GLN A 37 7.02 -8.06 -9.44
C GLN A 37 6.01 -9.21 -9.31
N LEU A 38 6.48 -10.34 -8.80
CA LEU A 38 5.68 -11.48 -8.37
C LEU A 38 5.91 -11.67 -6.86
N PRO A 39 5.22 -10.90 -6.01
CA PRO A 39 5.42 -10.93 -4.56
C PRO A 39 5.13 -12.34 -4.02
N PRO A 40 6.09 -12.99 -3.32
CA PRO A 40 5.89 -14.32 -2.76
C PRO A 40 4.66 -14.43 -1.86
N ALA A 41 4.34 -13.35 -1.12
CA ALA A 41 3.15 -13.28 -0.29
C ALA A 41 1.85 -13.42 -1.11
N VAL A 42 1.79 -12.74 -2.26
CA VAL A 42 0.63 -12.81 -3.15
C VAL A 42 0.53 -14.19 -3.79
N ILE A 43 1.65 -14.75 -4.27
CA ILE A 43 1.65 -16.10 -4.86
C ILE A 43 1.19 -17.13 -3.83
N GLY A 44 1.76 -17.09 -2.62
CA GLY A 44 1.41 -18.01 -1.54
C GLY A 44 -0.07 -17.92 -1.17
N LEU A 45 -0.58 -16.70 -0.95
CA LEU A 45 -1.98 -16.49 -0.62
C LEU A 45 -2.91 -16.89 -1.78
N PHE A 46 -2.53 -16.59 -3.02
CA PHE A 46 -3.31 -16.94 -4.21
C PHE A 46 -3.39 -18.46 -4.42
N PHE A 47 -2.32 -19.20 -4.13
CA PHE A 47 -2.35 -20.67 -4.12
C PHE A 47 -3.43 -21.20 -3.17
N PHE A 48 -3.50 -20.67 -1.94
CA PHE A 48 -4.56 -21.06 -1.01
C PHE A 48 -5.96 -20.68 -1.51
N ILE A 49 -6.12 -19.51 -2.13
CA ILE A 49 -7.40 -19.11 -2.75
C ILE A 49 -7.82 -20.11 -3.83
N ILE A 50 -6.90 -20.56 -4.69
CA ILE A 50 -7.20 -21.57 -5.72
C ILE A 50 -7.62 -22.90 -5.09
N VAL A 51 -6.89 -23.37 -4.08
CA VAL A 51 -7.20 -24.63 -3.38
C VAL A 51 -8.58 -24.55 -2.72
N LEU A 52 -8.86 -23.47 -1.98
CA LEU A 52 -10.14 -23.24 -1.33
C LEU A 52 -11.28 -23.12 -2.35
N ASN A 53 -11.04 -22.43 -3.48
CA ASN A 53 -12.02 -22.31 -4.55
C ASN A 53 -12.38 -23.68 -5.14
N ARG A 54 -11.38 -24.54 -5.37
CA ARG A 54 -11.60 -25.90 -5.88
C ARG A 54 -12.38 -26.77 -4.90
N LEU A 55 -12.09 -26.66 -3.60
CA LEU A 55 -12.83 -27.37 -2.55
C LEU A 55 -14.27 -26.87 -2.43
N ALA A 56 -14.47 -25.54 -2.45
CA ALA A 56 -15.80 -24.93 -2.44
C ALA A 56 -16.64 -25.36 -3.65
N GLY A 57 -16.03 -25.45 -4.83
CA GLY A 57 -16.69 -25.94 -6.05
C GLY A 57 -17.11 -27.41 -5.99
N ARG A 58 -16.42 -28.25 -5.21
CA ARG A 58 -16.83 -29.64 -4.94
C ARG A 58 -18.05 -29.71 -4.03
N LEU A 59 -18.19 -28.78 -3.09
CA LEU A 59 -19.32 -28.74 -2.16
C LEU A 59 -20.54 -28.08 -2.82
N ASN A 60 -20.35 -26.94 -3.48
CA ASN A 60 -21.40 -26.23 -4.19
C ASN A 60 -20.83 -25.39 -5.33
N ARG A 61 -21.26 -25.69 -6.57
CA ARG A 61 -20.85 -24.93 -7.76
C ARG A 61 -21.14 -23.43 -7.69
N ARG A 62 -22.15 -23.00 -6.92
CA ARG A 62 -22.48 -21.57 -6.74
C ARG A 62 -21.48 -20.79 -5.87
N LEU A 63 -20.65 -21.50 -5.10
CA LEU A 63 -19.58 -20.91 -4.28
C LEU A 63 -18.23 -20.83 -5.03
N SER A 64 -18.13 -21.50 -6.18
CA SER A 64 -16.92 -21.44 -7.02
C SER A 64 -16.81 -20.07 -7.67
N LEU A 65 -15.65 -19.44 -7.51
CA LEU A 65 -15.20 -18.29 -8.26
C LEU A 65 -14.80 -18.72 -9.68
N SER A 66 -15.20 -17.90 -10.64
CA SER A 66 -14.79 -18.02 -12.04
C SER A 66 -13.34 -17.56 -12.24
N GLN A 67 -12.75 -17.93 -13.38
CA GLN A 67 -11.40 -17.51 -13.76
C GLN A 67 -11.26 -15.98 -13.81
N GLN A 68 -12.29 -15.27 -14.28
CA GLN A 68 -12.29 -13.80 -14.31
C GLN A 68 -12.27 -13.20 -12.90
N GLU A 69 -13.03 -13.78 -11.97
CA GLU A 69 -13.08 -13.31 -10.58
C GLU A 69 -11.75 -13.54 -9.86
N LEU A 70 -11.14 -14.72 -10.05
CA LEU A 70 -9.81 -15.03 -9.51
C LEU A 70 -8.74 -14.06 -10.04
N MET A 71 -8.79 -13.75 -11.33
CA MET A 71 -7.85 -12.81 -11.95
C MET A 71 -8.00 -11.39 -11.38
N VAL A 72 -9.24 -10.93 -11.13
CA VAL A 72 -9.49 -9.64 -10.48
C VAL A 72 -8.91 -9.62 -9.06
N ILE A 73 -9.18 -10.66 -8.26
CA ILE A 73 -8.66 -10.77 -6.88
C ILE A 73 -7.13 -10.77 -6.90
N TYR A 74 -6.51 -11.53 -7.81
CA TYR A 74 -5.06 -11.57 -7.98
C TYR A 74 -4.47 -10.20 -8.31
N CYS A 75 -5.04 -9.48 -9.28
CA CYS A 75 -4.59 -8.13 -9.63
C CYS A 75 -4.73 -7.14 -8.46
N MET A 76 -5.82 -7.22 -7.69
CA MET A 76 -6.02 -6.38 -6.51
C MET A 76 -4.97 -6.66 -5.43
N MET A 77 -4.68 -7.93 -5.15
CA MET A 77 -3.63 -8.31 -4.18
C MET A 77 -2.24 -7.88 -4.65
N LEU A 78 -1.92 -8.05 -5.94
CA LEU A 78 -0.65 -7.59 -6.51
C LEU A 78 -0.46 -6.09 -6.27
N LEU A 79 -1.42 -5.27 -6.70
CA LEU A 79 -1.33 -3.82 -6.53
C LEU A 79 -1.24 -3.42 -5.05
N ALA A 80 -2.04 -4.04 -4.19
CA ALA A 80 -2.01 -3.77 -2.75
C ALA A 80 -0.65 -4.09 -2.13
N SER A 81 -0.08 -5.26 -2.42
CA SER A 81 1.22 -5.67 -1.88
C SER A 81 2.36 -4.74 -2.30
N MET A 82 2.40 -4.33 -3.57
CA MET A 82 3.43 -3.43 -4.10
C MET A 82 3.34 -2.03 -3.47
N ILE A 83 2.12 -1.55 -3.21
CA ILE A 83 1.88 -0.27 -2.52
C ILE A 83 2.30 -0.35 -1.04
N SER A 84 1.96 -1.45 -0.36
CA SER A 84 2.21 -1.62 1.08
C SER A 84 3.65 -1.95 1.46
N SER A 85 4.50 -2.31 0.49
CA SER A 85 5.91 -2.65 0.71
C SER A 85 6.80 -1.39 0.83
N ARG A 86 8.08 -1.49 0.44
CA ARG A 86 9.15 -0.48 0.37
C ARG A 86 8.78 0.88 -0.25
N GLY A 87 7.62 0.99 -0.89
CA GLY A 87 7.10 2.22 -1.46
C GLY A 87 6.49 3.13 -0.40
N LEU A 88 5.17 3.19 -0.36
CA LEU A 88 4.44 4.21 0.38
C LEU A 88 4.58 4.08 1.89
N MET A 89 4.56 2.87 2.42
CA MET A 89 4.56 2.67 3.86
C MET A 89 5.91 3.00 4.49
N GLU A 90 7.02 2.56 3.86
CA GLU A 90 8.36 2.83 4.37
C GLU A 90 8.87 4.25 4.08
N LYS A 91 8.41 4.88 2.99
CA LYS A 91 8.98 6.16 2.54
C LYS A 91 8.10 7.35 2.86
N LEU A 92 6.81 7.27 2.54
CA LEU A 92 5.93 8.42 2.70
C LEU A 92 5.66 8.67 4.18
N ILE A 93 5.18 7.67 4.93
CA ILE A 93 4.74 7.85 6.32
C ILE A 93 5.86 8.44 7.21
N PRO A 94 7.09 7.91 7.24
CA PRO A 94 8.16 8.49 8.06
C PRO A 94 8.57 9.89 7.59
N ALA A 95 8.55 10.15 6.29
CA ALA A 95 8.91 11.47 5.76
C ALA A 95 7.95 12.58 6.22
N LEU A 96 6.68 12.25 6.49
CA LEU A 96 5.69 13.22 6.98
C LEU A 96 5.99 13.73 8.39
N ILE A 97 6.73 12.97 9.20
CA ILE A 97 6.93 13.27 10.62
C ILE A 97 8.40 13.45 11.02
N ALA A 98 9.34 12.93 10.21
CA ALA A 98 10.79 13.04 10.41
C ALA A 98 11.24 14.49 10.61
N VAL A 99 10.73 15.44 9.82
CA VAL A 99 11.13 16.85 9.90
C VAL A 99 10.80 17.45 11.26
N ASN A 100 9.76 16.95 11.95
CA ASN A 100 9.46 17.37 13.32
C ASN A 100 10.34 16.66 14.36
N TYR A 101 10.51 15.34 14.24
CA TYR A 101 11.30 14.55 15.19
C TYR A 101 12.77 14.99 15.24
N TYR A 102 13.38 15.23 14.07
CA TYR A 102 14.80 15.60 13.97
C TYR A 102 15.08 17.10 14.12
N ALA A 103 14.05 17.95 14.26
CA ALA A 103 14.24 19.39 14.43
C ALA A 103 14.83 19.72 15.81
N ASN A 104 15.96 20.44 15.82
CA ASN A 104 16.67 20.87 17.03
C ASN A 104 17.27 22.28 16.85
N GLU A 105 17.83 22.83 17.93
CA GLU A 105 18.42 24.18 17.91
C GLU A 105 19.63 24.30 16.99
N SER A 106 20.35 23.21 16.71
CA SER A 106 21.54 23.24 15.85
C SER A 106 21.20 23.27 14.36
N ASN A 107 20.07 22.72 13.95
CA ASN A 107 19.64 22.68 12.55
C ASN A 107 18.54 23.67 12.21
N GLU A 108 17.85 24.23 13.21
CA GLU A 108 16.80 25.24 13.08
C GLU A 108 15.67 24.81 12.13
N TRP A 109 15.46 23.50 11.95
CA TRP A 109 14.50 22.98 10.97
C TRP A 109 13.07 23.44 11.21
N ALA A 110 12.68 23.61 12.47
CA ALA A 110 11.37 24.16 12.82
C ALA A 110 11.20 25.59 12.25
N GLU A 111 12.24 26.42 12.32
CA GLU A 111 12.18 27.81 11.86
C GLU A 111 12.26 27.95 10.34
N ILE A 112 12.99 27.05 9.67
CA ILE A 112 13.21 27.08 8.22
C ILE A 112 12.05 26.42 7.48
N PHE A 113 11.63 25.22 7.92
CA PHE A 113 10.67 24.41 7.18
C PHE A 113 9.23 24.66 7.59
N PHE A 114 8.92 24.79 8.88
CA PHE A 114 7.52 24.76 9.31
C PHE A 114 6.73 25.97 8.81
N LYS A 115 7.40 27.13 8.64
CA LYS A 115 6.81 28.35 8.05
C LYS A 115 6.25 28.14 6.63
N ASN A 116 6.80 27.16 5.89
CA ASN A 116 6.42 26.86 4.51
C ASN A 116 5.52 25.63 4.40
N MET A 117 5.22 24.95 5.51
CA MET A 117 4.42 23.73 5.53
C MET A 117 2.95 24.05 5.79
N LYS A 118 2.06 23.39 5.05
CA LYS A 118 0.62 23.49 5.31
C LYS A 118 0.20 22.45 6.37
N PRO A 119 -0.68 22.79 7.32
CA PRO A 119 -1.07 21.88 8.40
C PRO A 119 -1.69 20.55 7.94
N HIS A 120 -2.29 20.50 6.76
CA HIS A 120 -2.89 19.26 6.21
C HIS A 120 -1.89 18.36 5.47
N LEU A 121 -0.61 18.75 5.36
CA LEU A 121 0.43 17.95 4.71
C LEU A 121 1.24 17.10 5.68
N VAL A 122 1.16 17.39 6.97
CA VAL A 122 1.93 16.75 8.04
C VAL A 122 1.03 16.47 9.25
N PRO A 123 1.35 15.47 10.09
CA PRO A 123 0.52 15.12 11.25
C PRO A 123 0.83 15.96 12.50
N PHE A 124 1.79 16.88 12.46
CA PHE A 124 2.18 17.68 13.62
C PHE A 124 1.79 19.15 13.46
N ASP A 125 1.82 19.91 14.55
CA ASP A 125 1.47 21.32 14.56
C ASP A 125 2.65 22.16 14.04
N VAL A 126 2.52 22.68 12.82
CA VAL A 126 3.55 23.52 12.18
C VAL A 126 3.80 24.86 12.90
N THR A 127 2.94 25.26 13.84
CA THR A 127 3.13 26.51 14.62
C THR A 127 3.99 26.32 15.87
N LYS A 128 4.26 25.06 16.25
CA LYS A 128 5.05 24.70 17.43
C LYS A 128 6.47 24.28 17.02
N GLY A 129 7.36 24.13 18.01
CA GLY A 129 8.72 23.63 17.79
C GLY A 129 8.79 22.16 17.36
N GLY A 130 10.02 21.67 17.21
CA GLY A 130 10.33 20.27 16.94
C GLY A 130 10.04 19.35 18.14
N SER A 131 10.28 18.05 17.94
CA SER A 131 10.15 17.01 18.99
C SER A 131 8.77 16.98 19.66
N GLN A 132 7.70 17.14 18.88
CA GLN A 132 6.33 17.08 19.41
C GLN A 132 5.98 15.65 19.83
N PRO A 133 5.07 15.46 20.81
CA PRO A 133 4.72 14.14 21.31
C PRO A 133 4.32 13.14 20.22
N ILE A 134 3.60 13.58 19.18
CA ILE A 134 3.21 12.70 18.06
C ILE A 134 4.42 12.18 17.27
N ALA A 135 5.47 13.01 17.13
CA ALA A 135 6.68 12.65 16.42
C ALA A 135 7.57 11.72 17.27
N VAL A 136 7.70 12.03 18.56
CA VAL A 136 8.42 11.18 19.51
C VAL A 136 7.74 9.81 19.61
N SER A 137 6.43 9.75 19.85
CA SER A 137 5.68 8.49 19.97
C SER A 137 5.72 7.64 18.69
N PHE A 138 5.91 8.24 17.51
CA PHE A 138 6.06 7.50 16.26
C PHE A 138 7.39 6.72 16.20
N TYR A 139 8.49 7.31 16.67
CA TYR A 139 9.82 6.70 16.63
C TYR A 139 10.19 5.93 17.91
N GLU A 140 9.73 6.39 19.07
CA GLU A 140 10.11 5.86 20.39
C GLU A 140 9.06 4.93 21.01
N ASN A 141 8.02 4.58 20.24
CA ASN A 141 6.80 3.86 20.64
C ASN A 141 5.78 4.73 21.37
N ILE A 142 4.51 4.46 21.07
CA ILE A 142 3.37 4.99 21.80
C ILE A 142 3.14 4.19 23.08
N ASP A 143 2.72 4.85 24.15
CA ASP A 143 2.27 4.17 25.38
C ASP A 143 1.12 3.20 25.01
N PRO A 144 1.17 1.91 25.42
CA PRO A 144 0.10 0.95 25.15
C PRO A 144 -1.30 1.39 25.59
N ASN A 145 -1.40 2.30 26.58
CA ASN A 145 -2.67 2.84 27.06
C ASN A 145 -3.16 4.06 26.26
N GLN A 146 -2.34 4.62 25.37
CA GLN A 146 -2.72 5.76 24.54
C GLN A 146 -3.27 5.28 23.19
N PRO A 147 -4.42 5.84 22.74
CA PRO A 147 -4.93 5.54 21.42
C PRO A 147 -4.02 6.14 20.33
N ILE A 148 -3.99 5.48 19.17
CA ILE A 148 -3.30 6.02 17.98
C ILE A 148 -3.92 7.39 17.62
N PRO A 149 -3.10 8.45 17.39
CA PRO A 149 -3.56 9.81 17.09
C PRO A 149 -4.08 9.94 15.64
N TRP A 150 -5.18 9.24 15.33
CA TRP A 150 -5.75 9.21 13.98
C TRP A 150 -6.23 10.58 13.50
N ARG A 151 -6.65 11.47 14.40
CA ARG A 151 -7.16 12.79 14.05
C ARG A 151 -6.10 13.64 13.35
N GLU A 152 -4.86 13.49 13.78
CA GLU A 152 -3.69 14.17 13.25
C GLU A 152 -3.18 13.51 11.96
N TRP A 153 -3.26 12.18 11.85
CA TRP A 153 -2.78 11.42 10.69
C TRP A 153 -3.74 11.39 9.50
N VAL A 154 -5.06 11.40 9.72
CA VAL A 154 -6.04 11.28 8.63
C VAL A 154 -5.92 12.41 7.60
N PRO A 155 -5.83 13.70 7.97
CA PRO A 155 -5.72 14.78 6.99
C PRO A 155 -4.51 14.67 6.02
N PRO A 156 -3.27 14.43 6.50
CA PRO A 156 -2.14 14.23 5.59
C PRO A 156 -2.24 12.93 4.79
N LEU A 157 -2.70 11.83 5.39
CA LEU A 157 -2.89 10.57 4.66
C LEU A 157 -3.91 10.70 3.53
N LEU A 158 -4.99 11.46 3.72
CA LEU A 158 -5.96 11.74 2.66
C LEU A 158 -5.37 12.64 1.58
N THR A 159 -4.67 13.70 1.96
CA THR A 159 -4.08 14.64 1.00
C THR A 159 -3.06 13.96 0.10
N TRP A 160 -2.12 13.23 0.71
CA TRP A 160 -1.13 12.46 -0.05
C TRP A 160 -1.75 11.25 -0.76
N GLY A 161 -2.79 10.64 -0.18
CA GLY A 161 -3.55 9.57 -0.79
C GLY A 161 -4.15 9.97 -2.15
N VAL A 162 -4.66 11.20 -2.27
CA VAL A 162 -5.14 11.72 -3.57
C VAL A 162 -4.01 11.78 -4.60
N VAL A 163 -2.84 12.30 -4.22
CA VAL A 163 -1.66 12.37 -5.11
C VAL A 163 -1.25 10.97 -5.57
N VAL A 164 -1.21 10.02 -4.64
CA VAL A 164 -0.89 8.61 -4.92
C VAL A 164 -1.87 8.01 -5.93
N VAL A 165 -3.18 8.17 -5.68
CA VAL A 165 -4.21 7.65 -6.60
C VAL A 165 -4.06 8.26 -7.99
N LEU A 166 -3.79 9.56 -8.10
CA LEU A 166 -3.58 10.24 -9.39
C LEU A 166 -2.33 9.71 -10.12
N ILE A 167 -1.24 9.47 -9.41
CA ILE A 167 0.00 8.91 -9.99
C ILE A 167 -0.26 7.50 -10.53
N PHE A 168 -0.85 6.62 -9.71
CA PHE A 168 -1.16 5.25 -10.13
C PHE A 168 -2.18 5.22 -11.28
N PHE A 169 -3.16 6.12 -11.26
CA PHE A 169 -4.08 6.28 -12.38
C PHE A 169 -3.34 6.72 -13.65
N GLY A 170 -2.40 7.66 -13.54
CA GLY A 170 -1.53 8.05 -14.65
C GLY A 170 -0.71 6.88 -15.20
N PHE A 171 -0.16 6.03 -14.34
CA PHE A 171 0.53 4.81 -14.76
C PHE A 171 -0.40 3.82 -15.48
N LEU A 172 -1.65 3.67 -15.03
CA LEU A 172 -2.63 2.85 -15.73
C LEU A 172 -2.99 3.42 -17.11
N CYS A 173 -3.13 4.74 -17.22
CA CYS A 173 -3.34 5.41 -18.51
C CYS A 173 -2.15 5.18 -19.46
N LEU A 174 -0.92 5.36 -18.98
CA LEU A 174 0.29 5.10 -19.76
C LEU A 174 0.38 3.64 -20.19
N ALA A 175 0.14 2.70 -19.28
CA ALA A 175 0.09 1.27 -19.60
C ALA A 175 -0.99 0.96 -20.65
N SER A 176 -2.15 1.61 -20.60
CA SER A 176 -3.21 1.42 -21.61
C SER A 176 -2.80 1.94 -23.00
N ILE A 177 -2.07 3.04 -23.07
CA ILE A 177 -1.57 3.60 -24.35
C ILE A 177 -0.47 2.71 -24.91
N LEU A 178 0.53 2.38 -24.09
CA LEU A 178 1.69 1.57 -24.46
C LEU A 178 1.31 0.13 -24.79
N ARG A 179 0.26 -0.42 -24.16
CA ARG A 179 -0.25 -1.76 -24.45
C ARG A 179 -0.52 -1.96 -25.94
N ARG A 180 -1.12 -0.98 -26.61
CA ARG A 180 -1.45 -1.11 -28.04
C ARG A 180 -0.18 -1.19 -28.89
N GLN A 181 0.81 -0.37 -28.56
CA GLN A 181 2.12 -0.38 -29.24
C GLN A 181 2.84 -1.72 -29.02
N TRP A 182 2.95 -2.17 -27.78
CA TRP A 182 3.70 -3.38 -27.45
C TRP A 182 3.04 -4.66 -27.94
N VAL A 183 1.72 -4.76 -27.88
CA VAL A 183 0.98 -5.96 -28.31
C VAL A 183 0.85 -6.02 -29.83
N ASP A 184 0.37 -4.95 -30.46
CA ASP A 184 -0.05 -5.01 -31.86
C ASP A 184 1.12 -4.77 -32.82
N ASN A 185 2.01 -3.82 -32.49
CA ASN A 185 3.10 -3.42 -33.38
C ASN A 185 4.40 -4.17 -33.08
N GLU A 186 4.79 -4.23 -31.80
CA GLU A 186 6.08 -4.83 -31.39
C GLU A 186 5.99 -6.32 -31.05
N LYS A 187 4.76 -6.85 -30.90
CA LYS A 187 4.49 -8.26 -30.54
C LYS A 187 5.33 -8.74 -29.36
N LEU A 188 5.50 -7.85 -28.38
CA LEU A 188 6.29 -8.13 -27.18
C LEU A 188 5.65 -9.31 -26.45
N THR A 189 6.45 -10.33 -26.13
CA THR A 189 5.96 -11.45 -25.32
C THR A 189 5.94 -11.00 -23.86
N PHE A 190 4.84 -11.26 -23.15
CA PHE A 190 4.65 -10.89 -21.73
C PHE A 190 4.75 -12.13 -20.83
N PRO A 191 5.94 -12.71 -20.61
CA PRO A 191 6.10 -13.95 -19.85
C PRO A 191 5.62 -13.81 -18.40
N LEU A 192 5.72 -12.62 -17.81
CA LEU A 192 5.29 -12.35 -16.44
C LEU A 192 3.76 -12.34 -16.25
N VAL A 193 2.99 -12.26 -17.34
CA VAL A 193 1.51 -12.28 -17.31
C VAL A 193 0.97 -13.70 -17.51
N GLN A 194 1.81 -14.63 -17.96
CA GLN A 194 1.48 -16.04 -18.04
C GLN A 194 1.66 -16.66 -16.65
N LEU A 195 0.55 -17.04 -16.02
CA LEU A 195 0.59 -17.86 -14.82
C LEU A 195 1.19 -19.24 -15.19
N PRO A 196 2.14 -19.77 -14.41
CA PRO A 196 2.69 -21.11 -14.62
C PRO A 196 1.65 -22.22 -14.44
#